data_AF-A0A2V8KJS2-F1
#
_entry.id   AF-A0A2V8KJS2-F1
#
_cell.length_a   1.000
_cell.length_b   1.000
_cell.length_c   1.000
_cell.angle_alpha   90.00
_cell.angle_beta   90.00
_cell.angle_gamma   90.00
#
_symmetry.space_group_name_H-M   'P 1'
#
loop_
_entity.id
_entity.type
_entity.pdbx_description
1 polymer ?
#
loop_
_entity_poly.entity_id
_entity_poly.type
_entity_poly.pdbx_seq_one_letter_code
_entity_poly.pdbx_strand_id
1 'polypeptide(L)'
;MSKLLKIDFPSLLHRIPFGPRQGKIAVVLIFSLCWLSIVLVRSQVARDPAALDASSLLGLASALQQGAISGRDFQSMYGPAAQILAWIATMATTTRSALDAYGMITFVFCAASALIAAVMLLICDRISWQQCAIFYAFSILLNLFFDVFDVRTLLLLLNAAFAYRTIAAETVPRQTAWATASGLLCFVSQLVSLELGICAAIAVVCGLIAGSALTRNAVVLLEVEVFVATLAAANLGLVVLFKLTSSSYGLLFDYHSYAFEILRGFHNSMGTLWALSLVKTLVLLVVSLYVLSMCVVAAWGSDALDASLLACFAFAAVMWLKTALVSSDISQIASAFAPMIVIFSLLAT
;
A
#
# COMPACT_ATOMS: atom_id res chain seq x y z
N MET A 1 47.76 -23.33 -1.76
CA MET A 1 47.24 -23.58 -0.40
C MET A 1 46.53 -22.30 0.06
N SER A 2 45.22 -22.18 -0.17
CA SER A 2 44.40 -21.05 0.29
C SER A 2 43.14 -21.68 0.88
N LYS A 3 43.06 -21.71 2.21
CA LYS A 3 41.84 -22.12 2.92
C LYS A 3 40.87 -20.94 2.80
N LEU A 4 39.94 -21.02 1.85
CA LEU A 4 38.76 -20.17 1.81
C LEU A 4 38.01 -20.36 3.14
N LEU A 5 38.01 -19.31 3.95
CA LEU A 5 37.30 -19.23 5.21
C LEU A 5 35.82 -19.47 4.92
N LYS A 6 35.29 -20.64 5.31
CA LYS A 6 33.85 -20.92 5.28
C LYS A 6 33.22 -20.02 6.34
N ILE A 7 32.76 -18.85 5.93
CA ILE A 7 32.01 -17.94 6.79
C ILE A 7 30.65 -18.60 7.01
N ASP A 8 30.46 -19.24 8.16
CA ASP A 8 29.16 -19.73 8.61
C ASP A 8 28.28 -18.54 9.01
N PHE A 9 27.64 -17.92 8.01
CA PHE A 9 26.62 -16.88 8.18
C PHE A 9 25.55 -17.22 9.23
N PRO A 10 25.06 -18.47 9.38
CA PRO A 10 24.08 -18.81 10.42
C PRO A 10 24.62 -18.60 11.83
N SER A 11 25.91 -18.91 12.05
CA SER A 11 26.57 -18.75 13.35
C SER A 11 26.85 -17.28 13.71
N LEU A 12 27.06 -16.43 12.69
CA LEU A 12 27.23 -14.99 12.84
C LEU A 12 25.91 -14.28 13.17
N LEU A 13 24.80 -14.71 12.57
CA LEU A 13 23.46 -14.18 12.84
C LEU A 13 22.98 -14.51 14.27
N HIS A 14 23.36 -15.67 14.82
CA HIS A 14 23.07 -16.03 16.20
C HIS A 14 23.95 -15.33 17.26
N ARG A 15 25.04 -14.66 16.85
CA ARG A 15 25.94 -13.92 17.76
C ARG A 15 25.55 -12.45 17.95
N ILE A 16 24.47 -11.99 17.34
CA ILE A 16 23.99 -10.63 17.50
C ILE A 16 23.26 -10.53 18.85
N PRO A 17 23.71 -9.68 19.80
CA PRO A 17 23.22 -9.65 21.19
C PRO A 17 21.84 -8.98 21.34
N PHE A 18 21.14 -8.70 20.23
CA PHE A 18 19.86 -8.01 20.25
C PHE A 18 18.73 -9.00 20.50
N GLY A 19 17.79 -8.65 21.39
CA GLY A 19 16.52 -9.37 21.49
C GLY A 19 15.77 -9.33 20.15
N PRO A 20 14.87 -10.28 19.86
CA PRO A 20 14.20 -10.40 18.55
C PRO A 20 13.51 -9.10 18.11
N ARG A 21 12.98 -8.33 19.07
CA ARG A 21 12.37 -7.01 18.83
C ARG A 21 13.40 -5.92 18.48
N GLN A 22 14.54 -5.90 19.16
CA GLN A 22 15.62 -4.94 18.87
C GLN A 22 16.24 -5.23 17.51
N GLY A 23 16.46 -6.51 17.19
CA GLY A 23 16.93 -6.95 15.87
C GLY A 23 15.98 -6.52 14.76
N LYS A 24 14.66 -6.70 14.96
CA LYS A 24 13.64 -6.25 14.01
C LYS A 24 13.68 -4.73 13.78
N ILE A 25 13.74 -3.93 14.85
CA ILE A 25 13.83 -2.47 14.75
C ILE A 25 15.09 -2.06 13.98
N ALA A 26 16.24 -2.67 14.30
CA ALA A 26 17.50 -2.38 13.62
C ALA A 26 17.44 -2.71 12.13
N VAL A 27 16.93 -3.89 11.77
CA VAL A 27 16.74 -4.31 10.37
C VAL A 27 15.82 -3.34 9.63
N VAL A 28 14.65 -3.05 10.18
CA VAL A 28 13.70 -2.12 9.55
C VAL A 28 14.34 -0.76 9.32
N LEU A 29 15.03 -0.21 10.34
CA LEU A 29 15.65 1.10 10.25
C LEU A 29 16.78 1.13 9.21
N ILE A 30 17.71 0.17 9.26
CA ILE A 30 18.85 0.12 8.34
C ILE A 30 18.37 -0.04 6.90
N PHE A 31 17.48 -0.99 6.63
CA PHE A 31 17.01 -1.25 5.27
C PHE A 31 16.11 -0.12 4.73
N SER A 32 15.33 0.54 5.58
CA SER A 32 14.57 1.74 5.19
C SER A 32 15.50 2.88 4.79
N LEU A 33 16.57 3.11 5.57
CA LEU A 33 17.58 4.12 5.23
C LEU A 33 18.29 3.78 3.92
N CYS A 34 18.65 2.51 3.69
CA CYS A 34 19.24 2.07 2.43
C CYS A 34 18.28 2.30 1.24
N TRP A 35 16.99 1.96 1.39
CA TRP A 35 15.97 2.23 0.37
C TRP A 35 15.91 3.75 0.08
N LEU A 36 15.79 4.58 1.12
CA LEU A 36 15.75 6.04 0.97
C LEU A 36 16.99 6.60 0.26
N SER A 37 18.19 6.10 0.59
CA SER A 37 19.43 6.51 -0.07
C SER A 37 19.45 6.14 -1.55
N ILE A 38 19.02 4.92 -1.91
CA ILE A 38 18.94 4.49 -3.31
C ILE A 38 17.96 5.38 -4.10
N VAL A 39 16.80 5.66 -3.52
CA VAL A 39 15.78 6.52 -4.14
C VAL A 39 16.30 7.94 -4.30
N LEU A 40 16.99 8.50 -3.31
CA LEU A 40 17.57 9.84 -3.37
C LEU A 40 18.59 9.97 -4.52
N VAL A 41 19.37 8.91 -4.77
CA VAL A 41 20.32 8.89 -5.90
C VAL A 41 19.57 8.77 -7.24
N ARG A 42 18.54 7.92 -7.33
CA ARG A 42 17.75 7.74 -8.56
C ARG A 42 16.91 8.97 -8.91
N SER A 43 16.43 9.73 -7.92
CA SER A 43 15.59 10.91 -8.16
C SER A 43 16.33 12.09 -8.79
N GLN A 44 17.67 12.02 -8.86
CA GLN A 44 18.51 13.01 -9.54
C GLN A 44 18.76 12.67 -11.02
N VAL A 45 18.37 11.48 -11.49
CA VAL A 45 18.56 11.06 -12.88
C VAL A 45 17.54 11.76 -13.79
N ALA A 46 17.97 12.12 -15.01
CA ALA A 46 17.19 12.89 -15.96
C ALA A 46 15.84 12.22 -16.29
N ARG A 47 14.82 13.06 -16.57
CA ARG A 47 13.45 12.67 -16.95
C ARG A 47 13.47 11.59 -18.02
N ASP A 48 12.73 10.51 -17.78
CA ASP A 48 12.23 9.68 -18.87
C ASP A 48 10.97 10.35 -19.46
N PRO A 49 11.02 10.88 -20.70
CA PRO A 49 9.86 11.50 -21.33
C PRO A 49 8.73 10.52 -21.65
N ALA A 50 8.96 9.20 -21.56
CA ALA A 50 7.96 8.17 -21.84
C ALA A 50 7.10 7.77 -20.61
N ALA A 51 7.45 8.22 -19.40
CA ALA A 51 6.73 7.86 -18.19
C ALA A 51 5.40 8.65 -18.07
N LEU A 52 4.27 8.02 -18.42
CA LEU A 52 2.93 8.63 -18.33
C LEU A 52 2.64 9.22 -16.93
N ASP A 53 3.03 8.51 -15.87
CA ASP A 53 2.80 8.90 -14.49
C ASP A 53 3.51 10.21 -14.10
N ALA A 54 4.63 10.53 -14.76
CA ALA A 54 5.39 11.74 -14.51
C ALA A 54 4.54 13.01 -14.76
N SER A 55 3.75 13.00 -15.84
CA SER A 55 2.89 14.14 -16.19
C SER A 55 1.74 14.33 -15.19
N SER A 56 1.20 13.23 -14.66
CA SER A 56 0.09 13.24 -13.71
C SER A 56 0.48 13.81 -12.34
N LEU A 57 1.64 13.39 -11.80
CA LEU A 57 2.15 13.88 -10.51
C LEU A 57 2.52 15.37 -10.54
N LEU A 58 3.09 15.83 -11.66
CA LEU A 58 3.34 17.25 -11.91
C LEU A 58 2.05 18.06 -12.01
N GLY A 59 1.04 17.49 -12.69
CA GLY A 59 -0.30 18.04 -12.79
C GLY A 59 -0.95 18.25 -11.43
N LEU A 60 -0.78 17.32 -10.50
CA LEU A 60 -1.30 17.44 -9.13
C LEU A 60 -0.72 18.63 -8.38
N ALA A 61 0.61 18.76 -8.38
CA ALA A 61 1.30 19.85 -7.70
C ALA A 61 0.95 21.22 -8.31
N SER A 62 0.95 21.31 -9.64
CA SER A 62 0.61 22.56 -10.35
C SER A 62 -0.86 22.97 -10.14
N ALA A 63 -1.80 22.03 -10.15
CA ALA A 63 -3.20 22.30 -9.86
C ALA A 63 -3.39 22.88 -8.45
N LEU A 64 -2.68 22.35 -7.44
CA LEU A 64 -2.76 22.90 -6.07
C LEU A 64 -2.17 24.31 -5.98
N GLN A 65 -1.08 24.57 -6.70
CA GLN A 65 -0.48 25.90 -6.79
C GLN A 65 -1.43 26.93 -7.45
N GLN A 66 -2.32 26.46 -8.32
CA GLN A 66 -3.38 27.27 -8.94
C GLN A 66 -4.65 27.36 -8.08
N GLY A 67 -4.67 26.78 -6.88
CA GLY A 67 -5.79 26.82 -5.95
C GLY A 67 -6.85 25.73 -6.15
N ALA A 68 -6.63 24.83 -7.11
CA ALA A 68 -7.51 23.70 -7.39
C ALA A 68 -7.20 22.52 -6.46
N ILE A 69 -8.23 21.97 -5.82
CA ILE A 69 -8.14 20.80 -4.93
C ILE A 69 -8.67 19.57 -5.65
N SER A 70 -7.90 18.48 -5.62
CA SER A 70 -8.28 17.23 -6.29
C SER A 70 -9.53 16.64 -5.67
N GLY A 71 -10.42 16.13 -6.51
CA GLY A 71 -11.75 15.75 -6.10
C GLY A 71 -12.70 16.94 -6.11
N ARG A 72 -12.34 18.09 -5.52
CA ARG A 72 -13.20 19.28 -5.37
C ARG A 72 -13.35 20.13 -6.64
N ASP A 73 -12.25 20.46 -7.30
CA ASP A 73 -12.22 21.48 -8.36
C ASP A 73 -11.84 20.93 -9.73
N PHE A 74 -11.26 19.72 -9.77
CA PHE A 74 -10.86 19.07 -11.01
C PHE A 74 -10.88 17.55 -10.86
N GLN A 75 -10.96 16.87 -12.00
CA GLN A 75 -11.15 15.43 -12.09
C GLN A 75 -9.78 14.74 -12.21
N SER A 76 -9.44 13.91 -11.23
CA SER A 76 -8.24 13.07 -11.21
C SER A 76 -8.52 11.75 -10.51
N MET A 77 -7.79 10.71 -10.88
CA MET A 77 -7.80 9.41 -10.20
C MET A 77 -7.10 9.45 -8.83
N TYR A 78 -6.26 10.47 -8.62
CA TYR A 78 -5.59 10.75 -7.36
C TYR A 78 -6.40 11.73 -6.52
N GLY A 79 -6.49 11.48 -5.22
CA GLY A 79 -7.21 12.36 -4.30
C GLY A 79 -6.34 13.47 -3.69
N PRO A 80 -6.92 14.24 -2.74
CA PRO A 80 -6.27 15.37 -2.09
C PRO A 80 -4.95 15.03 -1.39
N ALA A 81 -4.83 13.83 -0.77
CA ALA A 81 -3.63 13.48 -0.03
C ALA A 81 -2.43 13.27 -0.97
N ALA A 82 -2.64 12.60 -2.11
CA ALA A 82 -1.60 12.48 -3.13
C ALA A 82 -1.22 13.85 -3.71
N GLN A 83 -2.20 14.75 -3.87
CA GLN A 83 -1.95 16.10 -4.33
C GLN A 83 -1.08 16.91 -3.35
N ILE A 84 -1.37 16.83 -2.05
CA ILE A 84 -0.59 17.48 -0.99
C ILE A 84 0.83 16.93 -0.95
N LEU A 85 1.02 15.60 -1.08
CA LEU A 85 2.35 14.98 -1.14
C LEU A 85 3.17 15.53 -2.32
N ALA A 86 2.57 15.61 -3.50
CA ALA A 86 3.22 16.18 -4.68
C ALA A 86 3.59 17.67 -4.48
N TRP A 87 2.70 18.44 -3.86
CA TRP A 87 2.94 19.85 -3.60
C TRP A 87 4.05 20.10 -2.57
N ILE A 88 4.10 19.33 -1.47
CA ILE A 88 5.15 19.46 -0.43
C ILE A 88 6.54 19.32 -1.05
N ALA A 89 6.71 18.41 -2.01
CA ALA A 89 7.97 18.24 -2.72
C ALA A 89 8.43 19.51 -3.45
N THR A 90 7.51 20.34 -3.94
CA THR A 90 7.85 21.61 -4.61
C THR A 90 8.44 22.62 -3.64
N MET A 91 8.06 22.59 -2.36
CA MET A 91 8.59 23.49 -1.33
C MET A 91 10.09 23.26 -1.05
N ALA A 92 10.60 22.06 -1.35
CA ALA A 92 12.01 21.72 -1.20
C ALA A 92 12.89 22.25 -2.36
N THR A 93 12.29 22.84 -3.40
CA THR A 93 13.01 23.41 -4.54
C THR A 93 13.04 24.93 -4.51
N THR A 94 14.08 25.52 -5.08
CA THR A 94 14.30 26.97 -5.12
C THR A 94 13.24 27.70 -5.93
N THR A 95 12.86 27.15 -7.08
CA THR A 95 11.88 27.77 -7.99
C THR A 95 10.44 27.53 -7.54
N ARG A 96 10.21 26.53 -6.67
CA ARG A 96 8.88 26.03 -6.28
C ARG A 96 8.02 25.61 -7.47
N SER A 97 8.59 25.49 -8.66
CA SER A 97 7.89 25.03 -9.85
C SER A 97 7.68 23.52 -9.76
N ALA A 98 6.47 23.05 -10.06
CA ALA A 98 6.21 21.61 -10.17
C ALA A 98 7.18 20.95 -11.17
N LEU A 99 7.48 21.64 -12.29
CA LEU A 99 8.31 21.13 -13.37
C LEU A 99 9.75 20.85 -12.91
N ASP A 100 10.34 21.76 -12.15
CA ASP A 100 11.70 21.64 -11.62
C ASP A 100 11.75 20.68 -10.42
N ALA A 101 10.63 20.54 -9.69
CA ALA A 101 10.49 19.67 -8.55
C ALA A 101 10.23 18.20 -8.89
N TYR A 102 10.22 17.81 -10.17
CA TYR A 102 9.91 16.44 -10.59
C TYR A 102 10.68 15.36 -9.81
N GLY A 103 12.01 15.49 -9.73
CA GLY A 103 12.83 14.53 -8.97
C GLY A 103 12.46 14.49 -7.48
N MET A 104 12.17 15.64 -6.88
CA MET A 104 11.74 15.72 -5.48
C MET A 104 10.34 15.12 -5.28
N ILE A 105 9.42 15.27 -6.24
CA ILE A 105 8.09 14.65 -6.21
C ILE A 105 8.25 13.13 -6.19
N THR A 106 9.03 12.57 -7.12
CA THR A 106 9.32 11.13 -7.15
C THR A 106 9.97 10.65 -5.86
N PHE A 107 10.94 11.41 -5.32
CA PHE A 107 11.56 11.11 -4.03
C PHE A 107 10.55 11.05 -2.89
N VAL A 108 9.64 12.04 -2.78
CA VAL A 108 8.65 12.10 -1.68
C VAL A 108 7.68 10.92 -1.73
N PHE A 109 7.19 10.51 -2.90
CA PHE A 109 6.33 9.33 -3.03
C PHE A 109 7.07 8.04 -2.68
N CYS A 110 8.31 7.88 -3.14
CA CYS A 110 9.12 6.72 -2.78
C CYS A 110 9.52 6.72 -1.30
N ALA A 111 9.76 7.89 -0.70
CA ALA A 111 10.05 8.02 0.73
C ALA A 111 8.82 7.70 1.58
N ALA A 112 7.64 8.14 1.16
CA ALA A 112 6.37 7.74 1.77
C ALA A 112 6.19 6.22 1.70
N SER A 113 6.49 5.60 0.56
CA SER A 113 6.46 4.14 0.37
C SER A 113 7.37 3.43 1.37
N ALA A 114 8.64 3.81 1.46
CA ALA A 114 9.59 3.22 2.41
C ALA A 114 9.12 3.39 3.87
N LEU A 115 8.58 4.55 4.23
CA LEU A 115 8.04 4.81 5.56
C LEU A 115 6.83 3.91 5.87
N ILE A 116 5.88 3.79 4.93
CA ILE A 116 4.70 2.93 5.09
C ILE A 116 5.11 1.47 5.24
N ALA A 117 6.07 0.99 4.45
CA ALA A 117 6.62 -0.35 4.58
C ALA A 117 7.25 -0.58 5.97
N ALA A 118 8.03 0.38 6.46
CA ALA A 118 8.63 0.31 7.79
C ALA A 118 7.57 0.21 8.89
N VAL A 119 6.55 1.07 8.83
CA VAL A 119 5.43 1.07 9.80
C VAL A 119 4.67 -0.25 9.74
N MET A 120 4.34 -0.76 8.55
CA MET A 120 3.66 -2.05 8.36
C MET A 120 4.43 -3.19 9.03
N LEU A 121 5.73 -3.30 8.74
CA LEU A 121 6.56 -4.37 9.29
C LEU A 121 6.69 -4.27 10.81
N LEU A 122 6.85 -3.06 11.37
CA LEU A 122 6.98 -2.85 12.81
C LEU A 122 5.68 -3.16 13.57
N ILE A 123 4.53 -2.89 12.97
CA ILE A 123 3.22 -3.15 13.58
C ILE A 123 2.92 -4.65 13.63
N CYS A 124 3.26 -5.41 12.60
CA CYS A 124 3.02 -6.85 12.54
C CYS A 124 3.97 -7.62 13.46
N ASP A 125 3.60 -7.87 14.71
CA ASP A 125 4.41 -8.57 15.73
C ASP A 125 4.85 -9.99 15.35
N ARG A 126 4.08 -10.70 14.52
CA ARG A 126 4.40 -12.06 14.07
C ARG A 126 5.44 -12.14 12.96
N ILE A 127 5.72 -11.02 12.29
CA ILE A 127 6.77 -10.99 11.27
C ILE A 127 8.15 -10.93 11.95
N SER A 128 8.98 -11.93 11.69
CA SER A 128 10.34 -12.02 12.26
C SER A 128 11.28 -11.00 11.61
N TRP A 129 12.42 -10.72 12.24
CA TRP A 129 13.43 -9.83 11.67
C TRP A 129 14.03 -10.39 10.36
N GLN A 130 14.07 -11.72 10.20
CA GLN A 130 14.53 -12.40 8.99
C GLN A 130 13.56 -12.17 7.83
N GLN A 131 12.26 -12.34 8.09
CA GLN A 131 11.20 -12.04 7.13
C GLN A 131 11.20 -10.56 6.73
N CYS A 132 11.46 -9.65 7.67
CA CYS A 132 11.67 -8.23 7.34
C CYS A 132 12.85 -8.04 6.38
N ALA A 133 14.00 -8.68 6.64
CA ALA A 133 15.16 -8.57 5.77
C ALA A 133 14.90 -9.12 4.36
N ILE A 134 14.21 -10.27 4.26
CA ILE A 134 13.80 -10.86 2.98
C ILE A 134 12.85 -9.93 2.24
N PHE A 135 11.83 -9.40 2.92
CA PHE A 135 10.91 -8.41 2.36
C PHE A 135 11.67 -7.21 1.78
N TYR A 136 12.62 -6.63 2.52
CA TYR A 136 13.39 -5.49 2.03
C TYR A 136 14.30 -5.87 0.86
N ALA A 137 14.94 -7.03 0.89
CA ALA A 137 15.79 -7.49 -0.22
C ALA A 137 14.98 -7.63 -1.52
N PHE A 138 13.81 -8.27 -1.45
CA PHE A 138 12.89 -8.37 -2.58
C PHE A 138 12.35 -7.00 -2.99
N SER A 139 11.99 -6.15 -2.02
CA SER A 139 11.46 -4.81 -2.30
C SER A 139 12.47 -3.93 -3.02
N ILE A 140 13.72 -3.91 -2.57
CA ILE A 140 14.80 -3.16 -3.22
C ILE A 140 15.04 -3.69 -4.63
N LEU A 141 15.10 -5.02 -4.81
CA LEU A 141 15.33 -5.63 -6.12
C LEU A 141 14.19 -5.30 -7.10
N LEU A 142 12.93 -5.50 -6.69
CA LEU A 142 11.77 -5.24 -7.54
C LEU A 142 11.60 -3.75 -7.83
N ASN A 143 11.82 -2.88 -6.84
CA ASN A 143 11.76 -1.44 -7.03
C ASN A 143 12.90 -0.93 -7.93
N LEU A 144 14.04 -1.62 -7.99
CA LEU A 144 15.14 -1.25 -8.89
C LEU A 144 14.80 -1.49 -10.37
N PHE A 145 13.98 -2.51 -10.68
CA PHE A 145 13.72 -2.93 -12.07
C PHE A 145 12.33 -2.57 -12.59
N PHE A 146 11.33 -2.43 -11.72
CA PHE A 146 9.93 -2.39 -12.14
C PHE A 146 9.08 -1.38 -11.36
N ASP A 147 9.69 -0.59 -10.46
CA ASP A 147 9.00 0.41 -9.60
C ASP A 147 7.71 -0.15 -8.93
N VAL A 148 7.77 -1.43 -8.52
CA VAL A 148 6.64 -2.30 -8.12
C VAL A 148 5.95 -1.83 -6.84
N PHE A 149 6.70 -1.21 -5.94
CA PHE A 149 6.24 -0.85 -4.60
C PHE A 149 5.85 0.62 -4.54
N ASP A 150 4.69 0.93 -5.11
CA ASP A 150 4.09 2.25 -5.03
C ASP A 150 3.38 2.49 -3.68
N VAL A 151 3.16 3.77 -3.37
CA VAL A 151 2.50 4.21 -2.14
C VAL A 151 1.14 3.51 -1.93
N ARG A 152 0.40 3.26 -3.03
CA ARG A 152 -0.94 2.67 -2.98
C ARG A 152 -0.90 1.22 -2.53
N THR A 153 -0.01 0.41 -3.12
CA THR A 153 0.19 -0.99 -2.76
C THR A 153 0.54 -1.13 -1.28
N LEU A 154 1.52 -0.34 -0.81
CA LEU A 154 1.97 -0.42 0.58
C LEU A 154 0.93 0.10 1.57
N LEU A 155 0.14 1.12 1.20
CA LEU A 155 -1.02 1.56 1.99
C LEU A 155 -2.06 0.44 2.12
N LEU A 156 -2.36 -0.29 1.05
CA LEU A 156 -3.29 -1.42 1.11
C LEU A 156 -2.80 -2.50 2.07
N LEU A 157 -1.52 -2.86 1.99
CA LEU A 157 -0.90 -3.81 2.90
C LEU A 157 -0.86 -3.30 4.35
N LEU A 158 -0.67 -2.00 4.56
CA LEU A 158 -0.76 -1.39 5.88
C LEU A 158 -2.19 -1.47 6.44
N ASN A 159 -3.23 -1.27 5.62
CA ASN A 159 -4.62 -1.47 6.05
C ASN A 159 -4.87 -2.93 6.48
N ALA A 160 -4.36 -3.90 5.72
CA ALA A 160 -4.41 -5.31 6.10
C ALA A 160 -3.69 -5.59 7.43
N ALA A 161 -2.52 -4.97 7.65
CA ALA A 161 -1.80 -5.06 8.92
C ALA A 161 -2.62 -4.49 10.10
N PHE A 162 -3.35 -3.38 9.90
CA PHE A 162 -4.24 -2.82 10.92
C PHE A 162 -5.45 -3.71 11.21
N ALA A 163 -6.02 -4.34 10.18
CA ALA A 163 -7.06 -5.36 10.36
C ALA A 163 -6.53 -6.53 11.22
N TYR A 164 -5.32 -7.01 10.92
CA TYR A 164 -4.64 -8.00 11.75
C TYR A 164 -4.45 -7.53 13.20
N ARG A 165 -4.02 -6.29 13.44
CA ARG A 165 -3.86 -5.76 14.82
C ARG A 165 -5.17 -5.64 15.58
N THR A 166 -6.27 -5.41 14.89
CA THR A 166 -7.61 -5.43 15.47
C THR A 166 -7.92 -6.85 15.96
N ILE A 167 -7.64 -7.88 15.16
CA ILE A 167 -7.83 -9.29 15.53
C ILE A 167 -6.89 -9.71 16.68
N ALA A 168 -5.63 -9.30 16.62
CA ALA A 168 -4.58 -9.70 17.56
C ALA A 168 -4.62 -8.95 18.90
N ALA A 169 -5.46 -7.92 19.05
CA ALA A 169 -5.55 -7.17 20.30
C ALA A 169 -6.27 -7.98 21.40
N GLU A 170 -5.65 -8.03 22.57
CA GLU A 170 -6.10 -8.84 23.71
C GLU A 170 -7.33 -8.30 24.43
N THR A 171 -7.59 -6.99 24.33
CA THR A 171 -8.66 -6.30 25.07
C THR A 171 -9.59 -5.57 24.12
N VAL A 172 -10.90 -5.58 24.42
CA VAL A 172 -11.94 -4.90 23.62
C VAL A 172 -11.60 -3.42 23.36
N PRO A 173 -11.20 -2.60 24.36
CA PRO A 173 -10.87 -1.21 24.10
C PRO A 173 -9.72 -1.04 23.09
N ARG A 174 -8.76 -1.98 23.09
CA ARG A 174 -7.65 -1.98 22.15
C ARG A 174 -8.08 -2.45 20.76
N GLN A 175 -8.98 -3.42 20.67
CA GLN A 175 -9.61 -3.83 19.42
C GLN A 175 -10.34 -2.64 18.79
N THR A 176 -11.20 -1.97 19.55
CA THR A 176 -11.91 -0.75 19.11
C THR A 176 -10.97 0.37 18.69
N ALA A 177 -9.87 0.60 19.42
CA ALA A 177 -8.86 1.58 19.03
C ALA A 177 -8.21 1.24 17.68
N TRP A 178 -7.86 -0.03 17.44
CA TRP A 178 -7.29 -0.47 16.16
C TRP A 178 -8.31 -0.45 15.03
N ALA A 179 -9.57 -0.81 15.28
CA ALA A 179 -10.65 -0.73 14.29
C ALA A 179 -10.91 0.71 13.86
N THR A 180 -10.95 1.63 14.82
CA THR A 180 -11.05 3.08 14.57
C THR A 180 -9.85 3.57 13.77
N ALA A 181 -8.63 3.19 14.16
CA ALA A 181 -7.42 3.58 13.44
C ALA A 181 -7.39 2.99 12.01
N SER A 182 -7.92 1.78 11.82
CA SER A 182 -8.09 1.15 10.50
C SER A 182 -9.10 1.93 9.64
N GLY A 183 -10.22 2.39 10.21
CA GLY A 183 -11.19 3.22 9.52
C GLY A 183 -10.61 4.55 9.05
N LEU A 184 -9.83 5.21 9.91
CA LEU A 184 -9.11 6.44 9.55
C LEU A 184 -8.03 6.20 8.50
N LEU A 185 -7.27 5.11 8.60
CA LEU A 185 -6.25 4.76 7.61
C LEU A 185 -6.88 4.43 6.24
N CYS A 186 -8.02 3.74 6.23
CA CYS A 186 -8.78 3.47 5.01
C CYS A 186 -9.28 4.78 4.38
N PHE A 187 -9.72 5.73 5.19
CA PHE A 187 -10.07 7.08 4.73
C PHE A 187 -8.86 7.81 4.13
N VAL A 188 -7.69 7.77 4.78
CA VAL A 188 -6.44 8.33 4.20
C VAL A 188 -6.10 7.66 2.87
N SER A 189 -6.32 6.36 2.77
CA SER A 189 -6.09 5.58 1.54
C SER A 189 -7.04 6.04 0.42
N GLN A 190 -8.30 6.31 0.76
CA GLN A 190 -9.29 6.91 -0.15
C GLN A 190 -8.87 8.33 -0.60
N LEU A 191 -8.26 9.13 0.27
CA LEU A 191 -7.73 10.45 -0.08
C LEU A 191 -6.49 10.38 -0.97
N VAL A 192 -5.79 9.25 -1.03
CA VAL A 192 -4.73 9.01 -2.02
C VAL A 192 -5.35 8.62 -3.36
N SER A 193 -6.30 7.70 -3.37
CA SER A 193 -7.13 7.36 -4.53
C SER A 193 -8.43 6.66 -4.09
N LEU A 194 -9.55 7.00 -4.72
CA LEU A 194 -10.85 6.40 -4.37
C LEU A 194 -10.83 4.87 -4.50
N GLU A 195 -10.24 4.34 -5.57
CA GLU A 195 -10.17 2.89 -5.80
C GLU A 195 -9.43 2.18 -4.67
N LEU A 196 -8.33 2.76 -4.20
CA LEU A 196 -7.57 2.22 -3.08
C LEU A 196 -8.41 2.19 -1.80
N GLY A 197 -9.19 3.25 -1.53
CA GLY A 197 -10.12 3.28 -0.41
C GLY A 197 -11.16 2.16 -0.46
N ILE A 198 -11.74 1.88 -1.64
CA ILE A 198 -12.70 0.79 -1.83
C ILE A 198 -12.03 -0.57 -1.61
N CYS A 199 -10.86 -0.79 -2.21
CA CYS A 199 -10.12 -2.04 -2.07
C CYS A 199 -9.68 -2.30 -0.62
N ALA A 200 -9.22 -1.25 0.07
CA ALA A 200 -8.85 -1.32 1.48
C ALA A 200 -10.05 -1.64 2.37
N ALA A 201 -11.19 -1.00 2.14
CA ALA A 201 -12.40 -1.26 2.93
C ALA A 201 -12.85 -2.72 2.80
N ILE A 202 -12.90 -3.25 1.58
CA ILE A 202 -13.27 -4.65 1.34
C ILE A 202 -12.25 -5.60 1.99
N ALA A 203 -10.95 -5.35 1.80
CA ALA A 203 -9.89 -6.18 2.38
C ALA A 203 -9.93 -6.21 3.90
N VAL A 204 -10.17 -5.08 4.57
CA VAL A 204 -10.30 -4.99 6.03
C VAL A 204 -11.52 -5.77 6.50
N VAL A 205 -12.70 -5.56 5.89
CA VAL A 205 -13.93 -6.27 6.27
C VAL A 205 -13.76 -7.79 6.10
N CYS A 206 -13.25 -8.24 4.95
CA CYS A 206 -12.97 -9.66 4.72
C CYS A 206 -11.95 -10.22 5.72
N GLY A 207 -10.89 -9.45 6.03
CA GLY A 207 -9.88 -9.81 7.02
C GLY A 207 -10.45 -9.98 8.42
N LEU A 208 -11.30 -9.04 8.88
CA LEU A 208 -11.96 -9.11 10.19
C LEU A 208 -12.94 -10.29 10.29
N ILE A 209 -13.73 -10.55 9.24
CA ILE A 209 -14.64 -11.71 9.18
C ILE A 209 -13.85 -13.02 9.26
N ALA A 210 -12.80 -13.16 8.44
CA ALA A 210 -11.95 -14.36 8.46
C ALA A 210 -11.22 -14.50 9.80
N GLY A 211 -10.69 -13.41 10.35
CA GLY A 211 -10.04 -13.39 11.66
C GLY A 211 -10.98 -13.81 12.79
N SER A 212 -12.23 -13.33 12.77
CA SER A 212 -13.27 -13.76 13.71
C SER A 212 -13.53 -15.27 13.65
N ALA A 213 -13.62 -15.83 12.42
CA ALA A 213 -13.82 -17.26 12.22
C ALA A 213 -12.59 -18.09 12.67
N LEU A 214 -11.38 -17.67 12.32
CA LEU A 214 -10.13 -18.37 12.63
C LEU A 214 -9.82 -18.35 14.14
N THR A 215 -10.00 -17.20 14.80
CA THR A 215 -9.78 -17.05 16.24
C THR A 215 -10.98 -17.50 17.09
N ARG A 216 -12.12 -17.80 16.45
CA ARG A 216 -13.41 -18.09 17.09
C ARG A 216 -13.86 -17.01 18.07
N ASN A 217 -13.52 -15.76 17.78
CA ASN A 217 -13.86 -14.61 18.59
C ASN A 217 -14.92 -13.74 17.88
N ALA A 218 -16.17 -13.85 18.32
CA ALA A 218 -17.29 -13.08 17.75
C ALA A 218 -17.17 -11.57 18.03
N VAL A 219 -16.42 -11.15 19.06
CA VAL A 219 -16.25 -9.72 19.38
C VAL A 219 -15.53 -8.99 18.24
N VAL A 220 -14.59 -9.66 17.56
CA VAL A 220 -13.90 -9.12 16.38
C VAL A 220 -14.88 -8.74 15.26
N LEU A 221 -16.04 -9.41 15.16
CA LEU A 221 -17.04 -9.09 14.17
C LEU A 221 -17.74 -7.76 14.46
N LEU A 222 -17.91 -7.39 15.74
CA LEU A 222 -18.47 -6.10 16.14
C LEU A 222 -17.55 -4.94 15.73
N GLU A 223 -16.25 -5.19 15.65
CA GLU A 223 -15.27 -4.18 15.22
C GLU A 223 -15.41 -3.80 13.74
N VAL A 224 -16.12 -4.60 12.94
CA VAL A 224 -16.53 -4.20 11.58
C VAL A 224 -17.44 -2.99 11.64
N GLU A 225 -18.36 -2.92 12.61
CA GLU A 225 -19.27 -1.78 12.77
C GLU A 225 -18.49 -0.52 13.15
N VAL A 226 -17.53 -0.63 14.07
CA VAL A 226 -16.65 0.47 14.49
C VAL A 226 -15.82 0.99 13.31
N PHE A 227 -15.24 0.08 12.53
CA PHE A 227 -14.50 0.40 11.32
C PHE A 227 -15.38 1.16 10.31
N VAL A 228 -16.55 0.61 9.98
CA VAL A 228 -17.48 1.21 9.00
C VAL A 228 -18.00 2.56 9.50
N ALA A 229 -18.38 2.67 10.78
CA ALA A 229 -18.86 3.92 11.37
C ALA A 229 -17.79 5.01 11.33
N THR A 230 -16.53 4.67 11.62
CA THR A 230 -15.41 5.61 11.56
C THR A 230 -15.17 6.08 10.12
N LEU A 231 -15.14 5.15 9.16
CA LEU A 231 -14.96 5.48 7.74
C LEU A 231 -16.12 6.35 7.21
N ALA A 232 -17.35 6.04 7.61
CA ALA A 232 -18.54 6.81 7.25
C ALA A 232 -18.52 8.22 7.84
N ALA A 233 -18.15 8.36 9.12
CA ALA A 233 -18.03 9.65 9.79
C ALA A 233 -16.97 10.54 9.13
N ALA A 234 -15.80 9.97 8.80
CA ALA A 234 -14.74 10.70 8.10
C ALA A 234 -15.18 11.14 6.69
N ASN A 235 -15.87 10.27 5.95
CA ASN A 235 -16.43 10.59 4.64
C ASN A 235 -17.53 11.66 4.71
N LEU A 236 -18.36 11.65 5.75
CA LEU A 236 -19.35 12.70 5.98
C LEU A 236 -18.67 14.05 6.20
N GLY A 237 -17.58 14.07 6.99
CA GLY A 237 -16.75 15.27 7.16
C GLY A 237 -16.18 15.80 5.83
N LEU A 238 -15.70 14.90 4.97
CA LEU A 238 -15.21 15.28 3.62
C LEU A 238 -16.31 15.87 2.75
N VAL A 239 -17.49 15.26 2.72
CA VAL A 239 -18.65 15.73 1.94
C VAL A 239 -19.07 17.13 2.40
N VAL A 240 -19.15 17.35 3.72
CA VAL A 240 -19.47 18.67 4.28
C VAL A 240 -18.40 19.70 3.90
N LEU A 241 -17.11 19.34 4.02
CA LEU A 241 -16.02 20.24 3.66
C LEU A 241 -16.08 20.67 2.18
N PHE A 242 -16.31 19.72 1.26
CA PHE A 242 -16.36 20.03 -0.17
C PHE A 242 -17.60 20.85 -0.53
N LYS A 243 -18.75 20.55 0.09
CA LYS A 243 -19.96 21.36 -0.06
C LYS A 243 -19.79 22.81 0.43
N LEU A 244 -19.05 23.01 1.54
CA LEU A 244 -18.80 24.35 2.08
C LEU A 244 -17.77 25.14 1.26
N THR A 245 -16.91 24.46 0.51
CA THR A 245 -15.75 25.10 -0.14
C THR A 245 -15.81 25.13 -1.66
N SER A 246 -16.82 24.52 -2.29
CA SER A 246 -17.01 24.53 -3.75
C SER A 246 -18.49 24.58 -4.13
N SER A 247 -18.80 25.41 -5.13
CA SER A 247 -20.15 25.56 -5.70
C SER A 247 -20.57 24.37 -6.57
N SER A 248 -19.63 23.50 -6.95
CA SER A 248 -19.90 22.31 -7.77
C SER A 248 -20.60 21.17 -7.02
N TYR A 249 -20.75 21.30 -5.69
CA TYR A 249 -21.29 20.29 -4.78
C TYR A 249 -22.68 20.71 -4.27
N GLY A 250 -23.73 20.27 -4.96
CA GLY A 250 -25.11 20.58 -4.61
C GLY A 250 -25.73 19.56 -3.65
N LEU A 251 -25.52 18.27 -3.91
CA LEU A 251 -26.11 17.16 -3.16
C LEU A 251 -25.10 16.55 -2.17
N LEU A 252 -25.64 15.83 -1.17
CA LEU A 252 -24.83 14.99 -0.30
C LEU A 252 -24.30 13.82 -1.15
N PHE A 253 -22.99 13.55 -1.09
CA PHE A 253 -22.28 12.50 -1.84
C PHE A 253 -21.99 12.76 -3.33
N ASP A 254 -22.08 14.02 -3.79
CA ASP A 254 -21.59 14.41 -5.13
C ASP A 254 -20.12 14.00 -5.35
N TYR A 255 -19.31 14.02 -4.28
CA TYR A 255 -17.89 13.63 -4.36
C TYR A 255 -17.73 12.19 -4.78
N HIS A 256 -18.41 11.28 -4.09
CA HIS A 256 -18.36 9.85 -4.38
C HIS A 256 -18.93 9.55 -5.76
N SER A 257 -20.00 10.25 -6.15
CA SER A 257 -20.64 10.09 -7.46
C SER A 257 -19.69 10.50 -8.60
N TYR A 258 -19.11 11.70 -8.52
CA TYR A 258 -18.15 12.17 -9.52
C TYR A 258 -16.89 11.32 -9.54
N ALA A 259 -16.36 10.94 -8.38
CA ALA A 259 -15.17 10.11 -8.30
C ALA A 259 -15.41 8.69 -8.85
N PHE A 260 -16.62 8.13 -8.70
CA PHE A 260 -16.99 6.85 -9.30
C PHE A 260 -17.10 6.93 -10.83
N GLU A 261 -17.67 8.02 -11.36
CA GLU A 261 -17.73 8.24 -12.80
C GLU A 261 -16.34 8.45 -13.42
N ILE A 262 -15.42 9.13 -12.72
CA ILE A 262 -14.01 9.25 -13.16
C ILE A 262 -13.36 7.87 -13.20
N LEU A 263 -13.53 7.07 -12.14
CA LEU A 263 -13.00 5.71 -12.07
C LEU A 263 -13.55 4.82 -13.20
N ARG A 264 -14.85 4.92 -13.46
CA ARG A 264 -15.52 4.22 -14.57
C ARG A 264 -14.98 4.66 -15.93
N GLY A 265 -14.82 5.97 -16.14
CA GLY A 265 -14.24 6.53 -17.36
C GLY A 265 -12.81 6.05 -17.60
N PHE A 266 -11.99 6.02 -16.54
CA PHE A 266 -10.63 5.49 -16.60
C PHE A 266 -10.60 4.00 -16.99
N HIS A 267 -11.42 3.18 -16.32
CA HIS A 267 -11.51 1.74 -16.63
C HIS A 267 -11.99 1.45 -18.06
N ASN A 268 -12.96 2.23 -18.56
CA ASN A 268 -13.50 2.03 -19.91
C ASN A 268 -12.54 2.49 -21.01
N SER A 269 -11.60 3.41 -20.70
CA SER A 269 -10.66 3.95 -21.68
C SER A 269 -9.31 3.22 -21.74
N MET A 270 -8.88 2.60 -20.63
CA MET A 270 -7.60 1.86 -20.55
C MET A 270 -7.64 0.42 -21.13
N GLY A 271 -8.76 -0.05 -21.69
CA GLY A 271 -9.00 -1.49 -21.84
C GLY A 271 -8.78 -2.17 -23.20
N THR A 272 -8.50 -1.51 -24.33
CA THR A 272 -8.66 -2.18 -25.65
C THR A 272 -7.42 -2.34 -26.51
N LEU A 273 -6.37 -1.52 -26.36
CA LEU A 273 -5.20 -1.55 -27.27
C LEU A 273 -3.91 -2.12 -26.66
N TRP A 274 -3.87 -2.39 -25.35
CA TRP A 274 -2.64 -2.75 -24.63
C TRP A 274 -2.81 -3.92 -23.64
N ALA A 275 -3.80 -4.78 -23.86
CA ALA A 275 -4.02 -5.96 -23.03
C ALA A 275 -2.83 -6.93 -23.10
N LEU A 276 -2.49 -7.54 -21.95
CA LEU A 276 -1.53 -8.65 -21.90
C LEU A 276 -1.94 -9.78 -22.85
N SER A 277 -0.96 -10.41 -23.48
CA SER A 277 -1.23 -11.61 -24.28
C SER A 277 -1.81 -12.71 -23.39
N LEU A 278 -2.73 -13.52 -23.95
CA LEU A 278 -3.41 -14.59 -23.24
C LEU A 278 -2.45 -15.53 -22.49
N VAL A 279 -1.28 -15.82 -23.08
CA VAL A 279 -0.23 -16.64 -22.46
C VAL A 279 0.30 -15.99 -21.19
N LYS A 280 0.63 -14.69 -21.20
CA LYS A 280 1.14 -13.99 -20.02
C LYS A 280 0.06 -13.91 -18.93
N THR A 281 -1.19 -13.68 -19.30
CA THR A 281 -2.33 -13.68 -18.38
C THR A 281 -2.51 -15.04 -17.69
N LEU A 282 -2.40 -16.14 -18.44
CA LEU A 282 -2.46 -17.50 -17.88
C LEU A 282 -1.30 -17.78 -16.93
N VAL A 283 -0.07 -17.39 -17.29
CA VAL A 283 1.10 -17.54 -16.40
C VAL A 283 0.89 -16.79 -15.09
N LEU A 284 0.44 -15.54 -15.17
CA LEU A 284 0.15 -14.72 -13.99
C LEU A 284 -0.95 -15.33 -13.12
N LEU A 285 -2.02 -15.86 -13.72
CA LEU A 285 -3.09 -16.56 -13.00
C LEU A 285 -2.57 -17.79 -12.25
N VAL A 286 -1.74 -18.62 -12.90
CA VAL A 286 -1.14 -19.80 -12.28
C VAL A 286 -0.25 -19.40 -11.10
N VAL A 287 0.56 -18.34 -11.25
CA VAL A 287 1.39 -17.82 -10.16
C VAL A 287 0.52 -17.31 -9.00
N SER A 288 -0.55 -16.58 -9.26
CA SER A 288 -1.49 -16.12 -8.21
C SER A 288 -2.12 -17.29 -7.47
N LEU A 289 -2.61 -18.30 -8.19
CA LEU A 289 -3.21 -19.50 -7.59
C LEU A 289 -2.20 -20.28 -6.75
N TYR A 290 -0.95 -20.37 -7.21
CA TYR A 290 0.13 -21.00 -6.47
C TYR A 290 0.40 -20.26 -5.15
N VAL A 291 0.57 -18.94 -5.18
CA VAL A 291 0.81 -18.14 -3.96
C VAL A 291 -0.36 -18.28 -2.97
N LEU A 292 -1.60 -18.20 -3.45
CA LEU A 292 -2.78 -18.38 -2.62
C LEU A 292 -2.86 -19.79 -2.01
N SER A 293 -2.53 -20.82 -2.78
CA SER A 293 -2.48 -22.20 -2.28
C SER A 293 -1.43 -22.36 -1.19
N MET A 294 -0.25 -21.75 -1.37
CA MET A 294 0.80 -21.72 -0.34
C MET A 294 0.35 -21.00 0.93
N CYS A 295 -0.42 -19.91 0.82
CA CYS A 295 -1.02 -19.26 1.99
C CYS A 295 -1.95 -20.18 2.75
N VAL A 296 -2.81 -20.91 2.05
CA VAL A 296 -3.77 -21.85 2.68
C VAL A 296 -3.02 -22.98 3.38
N VAL A 297 -2.03 -23.56 2.72
CA VAL A 297 -1.20 -24.62 3.30
C VAL A 297 -0.45 -24.12 4.54
N ALA A 298 0.15 -22.93 4.48
CA ALA A 298 0.83 -22.33 5.62
C ALA A 298 -0.14 -22.03 6.78
N ALA A 299 -1.33 -21.49 6.47
CA ALA A 299 -2.36 -21.19 7.46
C ALA A 299 -2.92 -22.44 8.15
N TRP A 300 -3.02 -23.58 7.45
CA TRP A 300 -3.49 -24.84 8.04
C TRP A 300 -2.57 -25.41 9.11
N GLY A 301 -1.26 -25.17 9.00
CA GLY A 301 -0.27 -25.63 9.98
C GLY A 301 0.06 -24.63 11.08
N SER A 302 -0.52 -23.44 11.05
CA SER A 302 -0.11 -22.30 11.88
C SER A 302 -1.14 -21.97 12.96
N ASP A 303 -0.71 -21.20 13.97
CA ASP A 303 -1.57 -20.66 15.00
C ASP A 303 -2.66 -19.76 14.39
N ALA A 304 -3.81 -19.64 15.06
CA ALA A 304 -4.96 -18.87 14.54
C ALA A 304 -4.62 -17.40 14.22
N LEU A 305 -3.69 -16.79 14.97
CA LEU A 305 -3.25 -15.41 14.73
C LEU A 305 -2.35 -15.29 13.50
N ASP A 306 -1.46 -16.25 13.28
CA ASP A 306 -0.58 -16.29 12.10
C ASP A 306 -1.41 -16.56 10.84
N ALA A 307 -2.37 -17.48 10.92
CA ALA A 307 -3.37 -17.71 9.87
C ALA A 307 -4.20 -16.44 9.58
N SER A 308 -4.56 -15.66 10.61
CA SER A 308 -5.30 -14.40 10.45
C SER A 308 -4.45 -13.32 9.76
N LEU A 309 -3.15 -13.22 10.08
CA LEU A 309 -2.24 -12.31 9.39
C LEU A 309 -2.13 -12.64 7.90
N LEU A 310 -1.94 -13.92 7.57
CA LEU A 310 -1.88 -14.39 6.19
C LEU A 310 -3.20 -14.14 5.46
N ALA A 311 -4.35 -14.38 6.09
CA ALA A 311 -5.67 -14.10 5.51
C ALA A 311 -5.86 -12.61 5.19
N CYS A 312 -5.52 -11.71 6.12
CA CYS A 312 -5.60 -10.26 5.90
C CYS A 312 -4.76 -9.83 4.69
N PHE A 313 -3.52 -10.29 4.59
CA PHE A 313 -2.68 -9.98 3.43
C PHE A 313 -3.19 -10.63 2.14
N ALA A 314 -3.67 -11.88 2.18
CA ALA A 314 -4.22 -12.56 1.01
C ALA A 314 -5.44 -11.83 0.45
N PHE A 315 -6.37 -11.36 1.30
CA PHE A 315 -7.50 -10.55 0.83
C PHE A 315 -7.04 -9.25 0.20
N ALA A 316 -6.10 -8.53 0.81
CA ALA A 316 -5.50 -7.34 0.21
C ALA A 316 -4.89 -7.65 -1.17
N ALA A 317 -4.15 -8.75 -1.29
CA ALA A 317 -3.53 -9.14 -2.55
C ALA A 317 -4.54 -9.49 -3.64
N VAL A 318 -5.58 -10.25 -3.31
CA VAL A 318 -6.67 -10.58 -4.25
C VAL A 318 -7.41 -9.32 -4.70
N MET A 319 -7.71 -8.40 -3.77
CA MET A 319 -8.37 -7.14 -4.13
C MET A 319 -7.53 -6.28 -5.06
N TRP A 320 -6.20 -6.24 -4.86
CA TRP A 320 -5.30 -5.45 -5.70
C TRP A 320 -5.04 -6.07 -7.07
N LEU A 321 -5.12 -7.40 -7.21
CA LEU A 321 -4.97 -8.07 -8.51
C LEU A 321 -5.98 -7.61 -9.56
N LYS A 322 -7.15 -7.10 -9.15
CA LYS A 322 -8.11 -6.47 -10.06
C LYS A 322 -7.46 -5.38 -10.90
N THR A 323 -6.54 -4.59 -10.34
CA THR A 323 -5.85 -3.51 -11.04
C THR A 323 -5.06 -4.02 -12.26
N ALA A 324 -4.55 -5.26 -12.21
CA ALA A 324 -3.87 -5.89 -13.35
C ALA A 324 -4.81 -6.19 -14.53
N LEU A 325 -6.12 -6.33 -14.28
CA LEU A 325 -7.12 -6.66 -15.30
C LEU A 325 -7.66 -5.42 -16.01
N VAL A 326 -7.43 -4.24 -15.44
CA VAL A 326 -7.96 -2.97 -15.94
C VAL A 326 -6.86 -2.05 -16.46
N SER A 327 -5.62 -2.28 -16.04
CA SER A 327 -4.47 -1.53 -16.51
C SER A 327 -3.86 -2.11 -17.79
N SER A 328 -3.30 -1.20 -18.56
CA SER A 328 -2.72 -1.39 -19.88
C SER A 328 -1.19 -1.25 -19.89
N ASP A 329 -0.58 -0.91 -18.74
CA ASP A 329 0.87 -0.70 -18.58
C ASP A 329 1.51 -1.85 -17.78
N ILE A 330 2.64 -2.36 -18.27
CA ILE A 330 3.42 -3.42 -17.63
C ILE A 330 3.85 -3.01 -16.21
N SER A 331 4.15 -1.74 -15.98
CA SER A 331 4.51 -1.22 -14.65
C SER A 331 3.35 -1.36 -13.65
N GLN A 332 2.14 -1.02 -14.08
CA GLN A 332 0.91 -1.10 -13.29
C GLN A 332 0.43 -2.54 -13.11
N ILE A 333 0.63 -3.39 -14.12
CA ILE A 333 0.45 -4.84 -13.97
C ILE A 333 1.43 -5.36 -12.92
N ALA A 334 2.73 -5.03 -12.99
CA ALA A 334 3.71 -5.51 -12.03
C ALA A 334 3.38 -5.07 -10.59
N SER A 335 2.97 -3.81 -10.40
CA SER A 335 2.55 -3.30 -9.08
C SER A 335 1.27 -3.97 -8.55
N ALA A 336 0.36 -4.41 -9.42
CA ALA A 336 -0.82 -5.18 -9.02
C ALA A 336 -0.46 -6.56 -8.42
N PHE A 337 0.68 -7.16 -8.81
CA PHE A 337 1.18 -8.41 -8.22
C PHE A 337 2.07 -8.19 -6.99
N ALA A 338 2.44 -6.95 -6.67
CA ALA A 338 3.31 -6.64 -5.55
C ALA A 338 2.86 -7.24 -4.21
N PRO A 339 1.57 -7.18 -3.82
CA PRO A 339 1.10 -7.83 -2.59
C PRO A 339 1.32 -9.34 -2.57
N MET A 340 1.17 -10.02 -3.72
CA MET A 340 1.43 -11.46 -3.84
C MET A 340 2.91 -11.78 -3.65
N ILE A 341 3.80 -10.92 -4.16
CA ILE A 341 5.24 -11.08 -3.96
C ILE A 341 5.61 -10.87 -2.49
N VAL A 342 4.99 -9.89 -1.82
CA VAL A 342 5.17 -9.68 -0.38
C VAL A 342 4.78 -10.92 0.41
N ILE A 343 3.60 -11.47 0.16
CA ILE A 343 3.14 -12.68 0.81
C ILE A 343 4.10 -13.84 0.56
N PHE A 344 4.51 -14.05 -0.69
CA PHE A 344 5.47 -15.09 -1.04
C PHE A 344 6.81 -14.91 -0.30
N SER A 345 7.30 -13.67 -0.19
CA SER A 345 8.53 -13.34 0.56
C SER A 345 8.42 -13.63 2.06
N LEU A 346 7.22 -13.47 2.64
CA LEU A 346 6.95 -13.78 4.04
C LEU A 346 6.82 -15.29 4.29
N LEU A 347 6.41 -16.07 3.27
CA LEU A 347 6.28 -17.53 3.32
C LEU A 347 7.59 -18.27 3.03
N ALA A 348 8.66 -17.58 2.62
CA ALA A 348 9.92 -18.20 2.19
C ALA A 348 10.85 -18.63 3.35
N THR A 349 10.35 -18.67 4.59
CA THR A 349 11.11 -18.99 5.82
C THR A 349 10.52 -20.19 6.52
#